data_AF-W8P2T0-F1
#
_entry.id   AF-W8P2T0-F1
#
_cell.length_a   1.000
_cell.length_b   1.000
_cell.length_c   1.000
_cell.angle_alpha   90.00
_cell.angle_beta   90.00
_cell.angle_gamma   90.00
#
_symmetry.space_group_name_H-M   'P 1'
#
loop_
_entity.id
_entity.type
_entity.pdbx_description
1 polymer ?
#
loop_
_entity_poly.entity_id
_entity_poly.type
_entity_poly.pdbx_seq_one_letter_code
_entity_poly.pdbx_strand_id
1 'polypeptide(L)'
;MKIDKKRALLGGLALSVSLAFIFAIYSGVAYSREPVTTKATYSKAYAQEGHFTAYGLFSNETVYGNGTSLEYYPSKITDVIVGTYEFSSDGARGSYEAVLHVNYYVTSGKKRVYIVNDTKLLAKGTFVNSFEVPVELNFTELNERLQMVREGTGLYRAEREVYVTVKVLANGRESFTQEIRLKRDASGMLYFSGTDKEYQKVVRTVSTTTNSLSFAGSDVGVSTARTVFPAMALLFAIPPAGFIYAKREKKEREPKELKGLKKYTVEGTSPDGKRVELSSPKDLERVFELVDRPIVHYRDGETDVYAITDGETVYEYRAN
;
A
#
# COMPACT_ATOMS: atom_id res chain seq x y z
N MET A 1 12.75 -25.38 -57.63
CA MET A 1 13.10 -24.04 -57.15
C MET A 1 14.35 -24.14 -56.27
N LYS A 2 15.54 -23.79 -56.76
CA LYS A 2 16.78 -23.81 -55.94
C LYS A 2 16.80 -22.54 -55.10
N ILE A 3 16.41 -22.63 -53.84
CA ILE A 3 16.49 -21.52 -52.91
C ILE A 3 17.99 -21.22 -52.69
N ASP A 4 18.39 -19.98 -52.98
CA ASP A 4 19.73 -19.50 -52.68
C ASP A 4 19.93 -19.56 -51.15
N LYS A 5 20.76 -20.50 -50.69
CA LYS A 5 21.01 -20.78 -49.27
C LYS A 5 21.43 -19.52 -48.50
N LYS A 6 22.11 -18.57 -49.16
CA LYS A 6 22.51 -17.30 -48.54
C LYS A 6 21.32 -16.37 -48.32
N ARG A 7 20.40 -16.28 -49.29
CA ARG A 7 19.18 -15.47 -49.16
C ARG A 7 18.22 -16.05 -48.13
N ALA A 8 18.12 -17.38 -48.04
CA ALA A 8 17.33 -18.05 -47.00
C ALA A 8 17.88 -17.81 -45.59
N LEU A 9 19.21 -17.88 -45.43
CA LEU A 9 19.86 -17.64 -44.14
C LEU A 9 19.70 -16.17 -43.70
N LEU A 10 19.89 -15.22 -44.61
CA LEU A 10 19.68 -13.80 -44.33
C LEU A 10 18.21 -13.49 -44.02
N GLY A 11 17.27 -14.09 -44.74
CA GLY A 11 15.84 -13.97 -44.46
C GLY A 11 15.46 -14.54 -43.08
N GLY A 12 16.00 -15.70 -42.71
CA GLY A 12 15.81 -16.29 -41.39
C GLY A 12 16.38 -15.44 -40.26
N LEU A 13 17.56 -14.85 -40.45
CA LEU A 13 18.15 -13.91 -39.49
C LEU A 13 17.32 -12.64 -39.33
N ALA A 14 16.85 -12.05 -40.42
CA ALA A 14 15.99 -10.86 -40.38
C ALA A 14 14.66 -11.14 -39.65
N LEU A 15 14.06 -12.31 -39.88
CA LEU A 15 12.85 -12.74 -39.17
C LEU A 15 13.12 -12.92 -37.66
N SER A 16 14.23 -13.56 -37.30
CA SER A 16 14.64 -13.78 -35.91
C SER A 16 14.84 -12.46 -35.17
N VAL A 17 15.55 -11.50 -35.77
CA VAL A 17 15.75 -10.15 -35.20
C VAL A 17 14.41 -9.44 -35.01
N SER A 18 13.51 -9.52 -36.00
CA SER A 18 12.19 -8.90 -35.94
C SER A 18 11.35 -9.47 -34.81
N LEU A 19 11.31 -10.80 -34.66
CA LEU A 19 10.59 -11.48 -33.58
C LEU A 19 11.18 -11.15 -32.21
N ALA A 20 12.51 -11.14 -32.08
CA ALA A 20 13.18 -10.75 -30.83
C ALA A 20 12.78 -9.34 -30.39
N PHE A 21 12.73 -8.40 -31.33
CA PHE A 21 12.34 -7.01 -31.05
C PHE A 21 10.87 -6.88 -30.66
N ILE A 22 9.96 -7.60 -31.35
CA ILE A 22 8.54 -7.63 -31.01
C ILE A 22 8.34 -8.15 -29.58
N PHE A 23 8.93 -9.30 -29.23
CA PHE A 23 8.82 -9.85 -27.89
C PHE A 23 9.46 -8.97 -26.81
N ALA A 24 10.54 -8.25 -27.12
CA ALA A 24 11.15 -7.28 -26.21
C ALA A 24 10.21 -6.09 -25.91
N ILE A 25 9.52 -5.56 -26.93
CA ILE A 25 8.52 -4.49 -26.75
C ILE A 25 7.36 -4.99 -25.87
N TYR A 26 6.80 -6.17 -26.19
CA TYR A 26 5.68 -6.73 -25.43
C TYR A 26 6.07 -7.08 -23.99
N SER A 27 7.31 -7.49 -23.75
CA SER A 27 7.87 -7.62 -22.40
C SER A 27 7.83 -6.28 -21.66
N GLY A 28 8.34 -5.20 -22.27
CA GLY A 28 8.30 -3.87 -21.67
C GLY A 28 6.86 -3.43 -21.30
N VAL A 29 5.90 -3.68 -22.21
CA VAL A 29 4.48 -3.43 -21.95
C VAL A 29 3.97 -4.29 -20.78
N ALA A 30 4.34 -5.57 -20.71
CA ALA A 30 3.92 -6.46 -19.63
C ALA A 30 4.48 -6.08 -18.26
N TYR A 31 5.70 -5.56 -18.20
CA TYR A 31 6.27 -5.05 -16.95
C TYR A 31 5.67 -3.70 -16.53
N SER A 32 5.18 -2.90 -17.47
CA SER A 32 4.52 -1.62 -17.18
C SER A 32 3.10 -1.74 -16.60
N ARG A 33 2.45 -2.91 -16.75
CA ARG A 33 1.10 -3.16 -16.20
C ARG A 33 1.16 -4.02 -14.95
N GLU A 34 0.37 -3.70 -13.94
CA GLU A 34 0.23 -4.56 -12.76
C GLU A 34 -0.45 -5.89 -13.13
N PRO A 35 -0.03 -7.03 -12.54
CA PRO A 35 -0.62 -8.33 -12.85
C PRO A 35 -2.06 -8.47 -12.35
N VAL A 36 -2.41 -7.68 -11.34
CA VAL A 36 -3.71 -7.72 -10.65
C VAL A 36 -4.08 -6.31 -10.25
N THR A 37 -5.33 -5.91 -10.48
CA THR A 37 -5.89 -4.69 -9.91
C THR A 37 -6.84 -5.06 -8.78
N THR A 38 -6.59 -4.50 -7.60
CA THR A 38 -7.44 -4.69 -6.42
C THR A 38 -8.35 -3.48 -6.26
N LYS A 39 -9.67 -3.68 -6.34
CA LYS A 39 -10.65 -2.65 -6.01
C LYS A 39 -11.34 -3.01 -4.70
N ALA A 40 -11.13 -2.19 -3.68
CA ALA A 40 -11.84 -2.27 -2.42
C ALA A 40 -13.04 -1.32 -2.45
N THR A 41 -14.24 -1.87 -2.30
CA THR A 41 -15.47 -1.10 -2.16
C THR A 41 -15.95 -1.20 -0.72
N TYR A 42 -16.34 -0.07 -0.14
CA TYR A 42 -16.92 0.01 1.20
C TYR A 42 -18.42 0.23 1.05
N SER A 43 -19.25 -0.62 1.64
CA SER A 43 -20.71 -0.46 1.68
C SER A 43 -21.19 -0.31 3.12
N LYS A 44 -22.16 0.59 3.34
CA LYS A 44 -22.83 0.76 4.64
C LYS A 44 -23.72 -0.47 4.88
N ALA A 45 -23.48 -1.18 5.98
CA ALA A 45 -24.26 -2.35 6.36
C ALA A 45 -25.53 -1.96 7.12
N TYR A 46 -25.41 -1.07 8.11
CA TYR A 46 -26.54 -0.49 8.84
C TYR A 46 -26.14 0.78 9.62
N ALA A 47 -27.13 1.61 9.93
CA ALA A 47 -27.04 2.73 10.86
C ALA A 47 -27.94 2.53 12.10
N GLN A 48 -27.50 3.12 13.22
CA GLN A 48 -28.26 3.27 14.45
C GLN A 48 -28.03 4.69 14.96
N GLU A 49 -29.11 5.40 15.25
CA GLU A 49 -29.08 6.79 15.70
C GLU A 49 -29.93 6.92 16.96
N GLY A 50 -29.46 7.72 17.91
CA GLY A 50 -30.19 8.11 19.10
C GLY A 50 -30.08 9.60 19.32
N HIS A 51 -31.22 10.24 19.57
CA HIS A 51 -31.34 11.68 19.74
C HIS A 51 -32.17 11.99 20.99
N PHE A 52 -31.79 13.02 21.74
CA PHE A 52 -32.53 13.47 22.91
C PHE A 52 -32.84 14.95 22.80
N THR A 53 -34.13 15.28 22.80
CA THR A 53 -34.63 16.65 22.88
C THR A 53 -35.23 16.90 24.26
N ALA A 54 -35.14 18.14 24.72
CA ALA A 54 -35.71 18.53 26.00
C ALA A 54 -36.19 19.98 25.98
N TYR A 55 -37.13 20.29 26.87
CA TYR A 55 -37.54 21.64 27.21
C TYR A 55 -37.72 21.77 28.72
N GLY A 56 -37.51 23.00 29.22
CA GLY A 56 -37.57 23.34 30.63
C GLY A 56 -38.86 24.07 30.97
N LEU A 57 -39.45 23.72 32.10
CA LEU A 57 -40.49 24.48 32.78
C LEU A 57 -39.83 25.24 33.93
N PHE A 58 -40.11 26.54 34.02
CA PHE A 58 -39.43 27.44 34.93
C PHE A 58 -40.40 28.12 35.88
N SER A 59 -40.01 28.30 37.14
CA SER A 59 -40.79 29.02 38.15
C SER A 59 -40.98 30.50 37.83
N ASN A 60 -40.13 31.07 36.96
CA ASN A 60 -40.28 32.42 36.44
C ASN A 60 -40.71 32.41 34.96
N GLU A 61 -42.03 32.37 34.74
CA GLU A 61 -42.64 32.35 33.41
C GLU A 61 -42.48 33.68 32.64
N THR A 62 -42.14 34.79 33.33
CA THR A 62 -42.05 36.12 32.70
C THR A 62 -40.87 36.27 31.73
N VAL A 63 -39.79 35.52 31.95
CA VAL A 63 -38.57 35.60 31.14
C VAL A 63 -38.46 34.46 30.12
N TYR A 64 -38.84 33.24 30.52
CA TYR A 64 -38.62 32.04 29.72
C TYR A 64 -39.90 31.38 29.21
N GLY A 65 -41.08 31.97 29.43
CA GLY A 65 -42.36 31.41 29.03
C GLY A 65 -42.67 30.06 29.70
N ASN A 66 -43.85 29.51 29.41
CA ASN A 66 -44.23 28.19 29.90
C ASN A 66 -43.74 27.12 28.93
N GLY A 67 -42.50 26.66 29.14
CA GLY A 67 -41.84 25.65 28.30
C GLY A 67 -40.94 26.25 27.21
N THR A 68 -39.62 26.27 27.47
CA THR A 68 -38.63 26.66 26.45
C THR A 68 -37.53 25.61 26.33
N SER A 69 -37.21 25.24 25.09
CA SER A 69 -36.03 24.44 24.76
C SER A 69 -34.80 25.34 24.74
N LEU A 70 -33.84 25.04 25.63
CA LEU A 70 -32.58 25.77 25.75
C LEU A 70 -31.41 24.78 25.64
N GLU A 71 -30.26 25.24 25.15
CA GLU A 71 -29.01 24.50 25.29
C GLU A 71 -28.56 24.46 26.76
N TYR A 72 -28.81 25.55 27.48
CA TYR A 72 -28.48 25.75 28.88
C TYR A 72 -29.70 26.20 29.70
N TYR A 73 -30.05 25.46 30.75
CA TYR A 73 -31.17 25.73 31.64
C TYR A 73 -30.72 26.33 32.98
N PRO A 74 -31.26 27.47 33.42
CA PRO A 74 -30.86 28.09 34.69
C PRO A 74 -31.31 27.25 35.91
N SER A 75 -30.37 26.61 36.61
CA SER A 75 -30.69 25.59 37.63
C SER A 75 -31.56 26.08 38.79
N LYS A 76 -31.54 27.39 39.10
CA LYS A 76 -32.24 27.95 40.26
C LYS A 76 -33.73 28.17 40.04
N ILE A 77 -34.14 28.29 38.79
CA ILE A 77 -35.53 28.54 38.42
C ILE A 77 -36.11 27.42 37.55
N THR A 78 -35.34 26.36 37.30
CA THR A 78 -35.81 25.19 36.54
C THR A 78 -36.53 24.26 37.49
N ASP A 79 -37.84 24.09 37.30
CA ASP A 79 -38.67 23.27 38.17
C ASP A 79 -38.77 21.84 37.61
N VAL A 80 -38.98 21.73 36.30
CA VAL A 80 -39.06 20.44 35.59
C VAL A 80 -38.34 20.54 34.26
N ILE A 81 -37.65 19.48 33.86
CA ILE A 81 -37.23 19.29 32.47
C ILE A 81 -37.96 18.08 31.93
N VAL A 82 -38.66 18.28 30.81
CA VAL A 82 -39.31 17.21 30.06
C VAL A 82 -38.54 17.01 28.77
N GLY A 83 -38.26 15.77 28.42
CA GLY A 83 -37.58 15.44 27.17
C GLY A 83 -38.08 14.15 26.57
N THR A 84 -37.69 13.94 25.32
CA THR A 84 -38.02 12.76 24.55
C THR A 84 -36.73 12.21 23.97
N TYR A 85 -36.46 10.95 24.27
CA TYR A 85 -35.41 10.21 23.60
C TYR A 85 -35.99 9.46 22.41
N GLU A 86 -35.39 9.64 21.24
CA GLU A 86 -35.75 8.98 20.00
C GLU A 86 -34.61 8.08 19.57
N PHE A 87 -34.93 6.84 19.20
CA PHE A 87 -33.98 5.93 18.56
C PHE A 87 -34.49 5.52 17.19
N SER A 88 -33.59 5.45 16.22
CA SER A 88 -33.88 4.97 14.88
C SER A 88 -32.79 4.00 14.38
N SER A 89 -33.19 3.03 13.56
CA SER A 89 -32.28 2.11 12.90
C SER A 89 -32.88 1.52 11.63
N ASP A 90 -32.07 1.46 10.58
CA ASP A 90 -32.50 1.01 9.25
C ASP A 90 -32.91 -0.47 9.24
N GLY A 91 -34.21 -0.79 9.25
CA GLY A 91 -34.69 -2.18 9.11
C GLY A 91 -34.37 -3.10 10.30
N ALA A 92 -34.22 -2.54 11.51
CA ALA A 92 -33.94 -3.32 12.71
C ALA A 92 -35.21 -3.72 13.45
N ARG A 93 -35.15 -4.86 14.15
CA ARG A 93 -36.11 -5.22 15.20
C ARG A 93 -35.32 -5.72 16.41
N GLY A 94 -35.85 -5.50 17.60
CA GLY A 94 -35.14 -5.87 18.82
C GLY A 94 -35.87 -5.45 20.08
N SER A 95 -35.12 -5.38 21.18
CA SER A 95 -35.60 -4.89 22.47
C SER A 95 -34.78 -3.69 22.94
N TYR A 96 -35.42 -2.84 23.72
CA TYR A 96 -34.77 -1.71 24.35
C TYR A 96 -35.12 -1.62 25.83
N GLU A 97 -34.24 -0.98 26.59
CA GLU A 97 -34.41 -0.65 28.00
C GLU A 97 -33.81 0.73 28.27
N ALA A 98 -34.60 1.62 28.83
CA ALA A 98 -34.22 2.97 29.20
C ALA A 98 -34.37 3.15 30.71
N VAL A 99 -33.29 3.57 31.37
CA VAL A 99 -33.20 3.69 32.83
C VAL A 99 -32.68 5.07 33.20
N LEU A 100 -33.39 5.77 34.08
CA LEU A 100 -32.93 6.98 34.74
C LEU A 100 -32.13 6.59 35.97
N HIS A 101 -30.94 7.18 36.10
CA HIS A 101 -30.06 7.03 37.24
C HIS A 101 -29.91 8.38 37.96
N VAL A 102 -30.06 8.33 39.29
CA VAL A 102 -29.85 9.48 40.18
C VAL A 102 -28.91 9.03 41.28
N ASN A 103 -27.63 9.39 41.13
CA ASN A 103 -26.58 8.98 42.04
C ASN A 103 -26.17 10.14 42.94
N TYR A 104 -26.11 9.88 44.23
CA TYR A 104 -25.68 10.83 45.25
C TYR A 104 -24.27 10.49 45.71
N TYR A 105 -23.37 11.46 45.67
CA TYR A 105 -21.96 11.22 45.98
C TYR A 105 -21.33 12.38 46.74
N VAL A 106 -20.22 12.10 47.42
CA VAL A 106 -19.30 13.13 47.91
C VAL A 106 -17.96 12.98 47.22
N THR A 107 -17.30 14.11 46.97
CA THR A 107 -15.94 14.10 46.42
C THR A 107 -14.94 14.08 47.57
N SER A 108 -14.12 13.03 47.63
CA SER A 108 -13.00 12.91 48.56
C SER A 108 -11.69 12.90 47.76
N GLY A 109 -10.93 13.99 47.85
CA GLY A 109 -9.77 14.23 47.00
C GLY A 109 -10.17 14.29 45.52
N LYS A 110 -9.69 13.34 44.71
CA LYS A 110 -10.03 13.20 43.28
C LYS A 110 -11.06 12.10 43.00
N LYS A 111 -11.60 11.45 44.04
CA LYS A 111 -12.51 10.30 43.89
C LYS A 111 -13.93 10.70 44.30
N ARG A 112 -14.90 10.25 43.52
CA ARG A 112 -16.31 10.26 43.92
C ARG A 112 -16.60 9.03 44.77
N VAL A 113 -17.17 9.23 45.94
CA VAL A 113 -17.66 8.18 46.83
C VAL A 113 -19.18 8.23 46.78
N TYR A 114 -19.78 7.22 46.17
CA TYR A 114 -21.24 7.12 46.03
C TYR A 114 -21.87 6.67 47.35
N ILE A 115 -22.94 7.36 47.75
CA ILE A 115 -23.64 7.17 49.01
C ILE A 115 -24.95 6.41 48.77
N VAL A 116 -25.74 6.89 47.81
CA VAL A 116 -27.02 6.30 47.39
C VAL A 116 -27.09 6.35 45.88
N ASN A 117 -27.54 5.25 45.25
CA ASN A 117 -27.79 5.17 43.82
C ASN A 117 -29.26 4.80 43.61
N ASP A 118 -30.06 5.77 43.18
CA ASP A 118 -31.47 5.56 42.86
C ASP A 118 -31.59 5.29 41.35
N THR A 119 -32.43 4.32 40.98
CA THR A 119 -32.71 3.99 39.58
C THR A 119 -34.21 3.90 39.32
N LYS A 120 -34.67 4.42 38.18
CA LYS A 120 -36.06 4.38 37.74
C LYS A 120 -36.11 3.84 36.31
N LEU A 121 -36.83 2.74 36.11
CA LEU A 121 -37.12 2.24 34.77
C LEU A 121 -38.05 3.24 34.07
N LEU A 122 -37.61 3.83 32.96
CA LEU A 122 -38.40 4.76 32.17
C LEU A 122 -39.28 4.03 31.17
N ALA A 123 -38.65 3.12 30.42
CA ALA A 123 -39.35 2.31 29.42
C ALA A 123 -38.58 1.01 29.14
N LYS A 124 -39.31 -0.02 28.77
CA LYS A 124 -38.79 -1.30 28.29
C LYS A 124 -39.77 -1.91 27.32
N GLY A 125 -39.26 -2.38 26.20
CA GLY A 125 -40.14 -2.95 25.18
C GLY A 125 -39.39 -3.54 23.99
N THR A 126 -40.16 -3.91 22.99
CA THR A 126 -39.66 -4.27 21.66
C THR A 126 -39.89 -3.11 20.70
N PHE A 127 -39.10 -3.06 19.63
CA PHE A 127 -39.22 -2.02 18.61
C PHE A 127 -39.04 -2.59 17.21
N VAL A 128 -39.58 -1.87 16.23
CA VAL A 128 -39.36 -2.09 14.80
C VAL A 128 -38.95 -0.74 14.21
N ASN A 129 -37.73 -0.67 13.69
CA ASN A 129 -37.03 0.51 13.20
C ASN A 129 -36.76 1.59 14.26
N SER A 130 -37.76 2.05 14.99
CA SER A 130 -37.64 3.15 15.95
C SER A 130 -38.48 2.96 17.20
N PHE A 131 -38.17 3.75 18.24
CA PHE A 131 -38.99 3.91 19.44
C PHE A 131 -38.72 5.28 20.08
N GLU A 132 -39.64 5.72 20.93
CA GLU A 132 -39.52 6.95 21.71
C GLU A 132 -39.68 6.65 23.20
N VAL A 133 -38.94 7.38 24.03
CA VAL A 133 -39.02 7.27 25.49
C VAL A 133 -39.18 8.67 26.09
N PRO A 134 -40.32 8.97 26.74
CA PRO A 134 -40.46 10.21 27.48
C PRO A 134 -39.59 10.17 28.75
N VAL A 135 -38.95 11.30 29.05
CA VAL A 135 -38.09 11.51 30.20
C VAL A 135 -38.59 12.75 30.94
N GLU A 136 -38.82 12.61 32.23
CA GLU A 136 -39.20 13.73 33.09
C GLU A 136 -38.24 13.82 34.27
N LEU A 137 -37.66 15.01 34.47
CA LEU A 137 -36.76 15.34 35.57
C LEU A 137 -37.40 16.42 36.44
N ASN A 138 -38.03 16.03 37.53
CA ASN A 138 -38.61 16.93 38.52
C ASN A 138 -37.53 17.44 39.49
N PHE A 139 -37.12 18.70 39.38
CA PHE A 139 -36.04 19.24 40.20
C PHE A 139 -36.45 19.48 41.64
N THR A 140 -37.73 19.73 41.91
CA THR A 140 -38.26 19.82 43.28
C THR A 140 -38.02 18.52 44.02
N GLU A 141 -38.49 17.40 43.47
CA GLU A 141 -38.29 16.06 44.06
C GLU A 141 -36.80 15.71 44.19
N LEU A 142 -36.02 15.97 43.14
CA LEU A 142 -34.59 15.64 43.15
C LEU A 142 -33.82 16.47 44.19
N ASN A 143 -34.22 17.72 44.45
CA ASN A 143 -33.59 18.61 45.42
C ASN A 143 -33.99 18.25 46.85
N GLU A 144 -35.27 17.95 47.09
CA GLU A 144 -35.75 17.41 48.37
C GLU A 144 -35.02 16.11 48.73
N ARG A 145 -34.88 15.20 47.76
CA ARG A 145 -34.12 13.94 47.95
C ARG A 145 -32.66 14.18 48.26
N LEU A 146 -32.00 15.14 47.60
CA LEU A 146 -30.62 15.53 47.93
C LEU A 146 -30.51 16.10 49.34
N GLN A 147 -31.47 16.91 49.77
CA GLN A 147 -31.51 17.47 51.12
C GLN A 147 -31.65 16.37 52.17
N MET A 148 -32.58 15.42 51.97
CA MET A 148 -32.73 14.25 52.84
C MET A 148 -31.43 13.43 52.95
N VAL A 149 -30.73 13.21 51.83
CA VAL A 149 -29.43 12.51 51.86
C VAL A 149 -28.40 13.28 52.65
N ARG A 150 -28.31 14.61 52.48
CA ARG A 150 -27.36 15.47 53.22
C ARG A 150 -27.63 15.46 54.72
N GLU A 151 -28.87 15.65 55.12
CA GLU A 151 -29.28 15.69 56.53
C GLU A 151 -29.14 14.31 57.18
N GLY A 152 -29.62 13.26 56.53
CA GLY A 152 -29.58 11.89 57.06
C GLY A 152 -28.18 11.29 57.18
N THR A 153 -27.21 11.78 56.40
CA THR A 153 -25.81 11.29 56.44
C THR A 153 -24.85 12.26 57.12
N GLY A 154 -25.28 13.49 57.42
CA GLY A 154 -24.40 14.58 57.87
C GLY A 154 -23.43 15.09 56.81
N LEU A 155 -23.55 14.63 55.56
CA LEU A 155 -22.65 14.99 54.45
C LEU A 155 -23.22 16.17 53.65
N TYR A 156 -23.16 17.38 54.21
CA TYR A 156 -23.70 18.60 53.57
C TYR A 156 -23.08 18.96 52.22
N ARG A 157 -21.90 18.41 51.91
CA ARG A 157 -21.22 18.58 50.61
C ARG A 157 -21.61 17.51 49.57
N ALA A 158 -22.60 16.66 49.85
CA ALA A 158 -23.07 15.69 48.88
C ALA A 158 -23.63 16.40 47.63
N GLU A 159 -23.36 15.82 46.47
CA GLU A 159 -23.81 16.23 45.15
C GLU A 159 -24.67 15.14 44.51
N ARG A 160 -25.35 15.50 43.43
CA ARG A 160 -26.21 14.61 42.64
C ARG A 160 -25.71 14.55 41.20
N GLU A 161 -25.60 13.35 40.66
CA GLU A 161 -25.39 13.07 39.23
C GLU A 161 -26.66 12.44 38.67
N VAL A 162 -27.16 12.99 37.55
CA VAL A 162 -28.39 12.52 36.88
C VAL A 162 -28.06 12.14 35.45
N TYR A 163 -28.41 10.93 35.03
CA TYR A 163 -28.23 10.49 33.65
C TYR A 163 -29.23 9.41 33.25
N VAL A 164 -29.54 9.37 31.97
CA VAL A 164 -30.37 8.33 31.36
C VAL A 164 -29.48 7.40 30.55
N THR A 165 -29.62 6.09 30.78
CA THR A 165 -28.97 5.06 29.98
C THR A 165 -30.02 4.40 29.10
N VAL A 166 -29.81 4.41 27.79
CA VAL A 166 -30.62 3.65 26.83
C VAL A 166 -29.78 2.53 26.26
N LYS A 167 -30.27 1.30 26.41
CA LYS A 167 -29.65 0.09 25.85
C LYS A 167 -30.58 -0.51 24.81
N VAL A 168 -30.05 -0.76 23.62
CA VAL A 168 -30.78 -1.33 22.50
C VAL A 168 -30.06 -2.60 22.03
N LEU A 169 -30.82 -3.69 21.99
CA LEU A 169 -30.40 -5.00 21.51
C LEU A 169 -31.16 -5.29 20.22
N ALA A 170 -30.56 -4.91 19.09
CA ALA A 170 -31.12 -5.19 17.77
C ALA A 170 -30.69 -6.58 17.27
N ASN A 171 -31.63 -7.35 16.74
CA ASN A 171 -31.37 -8.71 16.27
C ASN A 171 -30.32 -8.72 15.15
N GLY A 172 -29.24 -9.48 15.33
CA GLY A 172 -28.17 -9.60 14.33
C GLY A 172 -27.28 -8.35 14.18
N ARG A 173 -27.33 -7.40 15.12
CA ARG A 173 -26.50 -6.19 15.14
C ARG A 173 -25.76 -6.09 16.47
N GLU A 174 -24.74 -5.24 16.50
CA GLU A 174 -24.05 -4.87 17.74
C GLU A 174 -24.99 -4.12 18.70
N SER A 175 -24.74 -4.24 20.00
CA SER A 175 -25.52 -3.54 21.01
C SER A 175 -25.26 -2.04 20.92
N PHE A 176 -26.34 -1.26 20.89
CA PHE A 176 -26.25 0.19 20.95
C PHE A 176 -26.54 0.62 22.39
N THR A 177 -25.66 1.43 22.97
CA THR A 177 -25.85 1.99 24.31
C THR A 177 -25.55 3.47 24.29
N GLN A 178 -26.47 4.30 24.74
CA GLN A 178 -26.28 5.74 24.85
C GLN A 178 -26.52 6.18 26.29
N GLU A 179 -25.71 7.14 26.73
CA GLU A 179 -25.79 7.70 28.06
C GLU A 179 -25.92 9.22 27.93
N ILE A 180 -27.06 9.74 28.37
CA ILE A 180 -27.40 11.17 28.32
C ILE A 180 -27.25 11.69 29.73
N ARG A 181 -26.24 12.54 29.99
CA ARG A 181 -25.97 13.09 31.32
C ARG A 181 -26.42 14.52 31.42
N LEU A 182 -27.15 14.84 32.48
CA LEU A 182 -27.40 16.21 32.91
C LEU A 182 -26.18 16.71 33.69
N LYS A 183 -25.54 17.76 33.20
CA LYS A 183 -24.39 18.40 33.83
C LYS A 183 -24.75 19.79 34.31
N ARG A 184 -23.99 20.26 35.30
CA ARG A 184 -24.04 21.63 35.79
C ARG A 184 -22.69 22.28 35.56
N ASP A 185 -22.66 23.45 34.96
CA ASP A 185 -21.43 24.22 34.75
C ASP A 185 -21.07 25.06 35.99
N ALA A 186 -19.96 25.81 35.90
CA ALA A 186 -19.51 26.69 36.97
C ALA A 186 -20.42 27.90 37.19
N SER A 187 -21.20 28.32 36.18
CA SER A 187 -22.15 29.43 36.28
C SER A 187 -23.47 29.02 36.93
N GLY A 188 -23.68 27.71 37.10
CA GLY A 188 -24.90 27.14 37.68
C GLY A 188 -25.96 26.83 36.63
N MET A 189 -25.62 26.84 35.35
CA MET A 189 -26.48 26.41 34.24
C MET A 189 -26.41 24.90 34.07
N LEU A 190 -27.55 24.31 33.72
CA LEU A 190 -27.71 22.89 33.44
C LEU A 190 -27.69 22.64 31.94
N TYR A 191 -27.06 21.56 31.50
CA TYR A 191 -27.06 21.18 30.08
C TYR A 191 -26.97 19.67 29.95
N PHE A 192 -27.48 19.13 28.84
CA PHE A 192 -27.34 17.72 28.54
C PHE A 192 -26.07 17.46 27.72
N SER A 193 -25.41 16.34 28.01
CA SER A 193 -24.31 15.84 27.21
C SER A 193 -24.60 14.42 26.76
N GLY A 194 -24.14 14.05 25.56
CA GLY A 194 -24.47 12.76 24.95
C GLY A 194 -25.91 12.68 24.42
N THR A 195 -26.48 13.82 24.04
CA THR A 195 -27.83 13.93 23.42
C THR A 195 -27.92 13.19 22.09
N ASP A 196 -26.83 13.21 21.33
CA ASP A 196 -26.72 12.62 20.01
C ASP A 196 -25.72 11.47 20.01
N LYS A 197 -26.09 10.36 19.39
CA LYS A 197 -25.17 9.27 19.12
C LYS A 197 -25.54 8.57 17.81
N GLU A 198 -24.60 8.57 16.89
CA GLU A 198 -24.68 7.83 15.63
C GLU A 198 -23.68 6.68 15.62
N TYR A 199 -24.13 5.51 15.15
CA TYR A 199 -23.30 4.35 14.92
C TYR A 199 -23.53 3.81 13.51
N GLN A 200 -22.45 3.65 12.75
CA GLN A 200 -22.49 3.10 11.40
C GLN A 200 -21.56 1.89 11.27
N LYS A 201 -22.08 0.76 10.79
CA LYS A 201 -21.27 -0.40 10.41
C LYS A 201 -20.98 -0.36 8.92
N VAL A 202 -19.70 -0.49 8.54
CA VAL A 202 -19.26 -0.61 7.15
C VAL A 202 -18.69 -2.00 6.87
N VAL A 203 -19.01 -2.55 5.70
CA VAL A 203 -18.46 -3.81 5.20
C VAL A 203 -17.52 -3.52 4.05
N ARG A 204 -16.35 -4.15 4.09
CA ARG A 204 -15.32 -4.03 3.05
C ARG A 204 -15.42 -5.23 2.11
N THR A 205 -15.70 -4.98 0.84
CA THR A 205 -15.65 -6.00 -0.22
C THR A 205 -14.42 -5.76 -1.07
N VAL A 206 -13.54 -6.76 -1.15
CA VAL A 206 -12.33 -6.69 -1.99
C VAL A 206 -12.58 -7.52 -3.25
N SER A 207 -12.50 -6.87 -4.40
CA SER A 207 -12.53 -7.54 -5.71
C SER A 207 -11.14 -7.47 -6.34
N THR A 208 -10.68 -8.62 -6.80
CA THR A 208 -9.35 -8.80 -7.37
C THR A 208 -9.52 -9.20 -8.82
N THR A 209 -9.11 -8.35 -9.76
CA THR A 209 -9.20 -8.62 -11.20
C THR A 209 -7.81 -8.89 -11.76
N THR A 210 -7.62 -10.04 -12.40
CA THR A 210 -6.39 -10.39 -13.12
C THR A 210 -6.32 -9.60 -14.41
N ASN A 211 -5.21 -8.89 -14.64
CA ASN A 211 -5.02 -8.10 -15.85
C ASN A 211 -4.47 -8.96 -16.99
N SER A 212 -4.92 -8.69 -18.21
CA SER A 212 -4.46 -9.34 -19.44
C SER A 212 -3.88 -8.35 -20.45
N LEU A 213 -3.13 -8.89 -21.40
CA LEU A 213 -2.59 -8.20 -22.57
C LEU A 213 -3.06 -8.95 -23.82
N SER A 214 -3.51 -8.21 -24.82
CA SER A 214 -3.80 -8.81 -26.12
C SER A 214 -2.49 -9.00 -26.90
N PHE A 215 -2.20 -10.24 -27.28
CA PHE A 215 -1.06 -10.61 -28.13
C PHE A 215 -1.53 -11.57 -29.22
N ALA A 216 -1.30 -11.22 -30.48
CA ALA A 216 -1.68 -12.03 -31.64
C ALA A 216 -3.16 -12.48 -31.65
N GLY A 217 -4.07 -11.62 -31.18
CA GLY A 217 -5.51 -11.90 -31.12
C GLY A 217 -5.97 -12.74 -29.92
N SER A 218 -5.06 -13.09 -29.00
CA SER A 218 -5.38 -13.83 -27.77
C SER A 218 -5.02 -13.02 -26.53
N ASP A 219 -5.81 -13.17 -25.47
CA ASP A 219 -5.54 -12.53 -24.18
C ASP A 219 -4.57 -13.38 -23.36
N VAL A 220 -3.40 -12.81 -23.06
CA VAL A 220 -2.36 -13.40 -22.22
C VAL A 220 -2.36 -12.68 -20.88
N GLY A 221 -2.50 -13.40 -19.77
CA GLY A 221 -2.39 -12.81 -18.44
C GLY A 221 -1.07 -12.06 -18.27
N VAL A 222 -1.08 -10.88 -17.66
CA VAL A 222 0.12 -10.03 -17.48
C VAL A 222 1.22 -10.78 -16.73
N SER A 223 0.87 -11.61 -15.75
CA SER A 223 1.82 -12.49 -15.05
C SER A 223 2.51 -13.48 -15.99
N THR A 224 1.74 -14.12 -16.88
CA THR A 224 2.26 -15.04 -17.91
C THR A 224 3.12 -14.29 -18.93
N ALA A 225 2.66 -13.12 -19.39
CA ALA A 225 3.35 -12.29 -20.36
C ALA A 225 4.73 -11.81 -19.88
N ARG A 226 4.86 -11.45 -18.60
CA ARG A 226 6.13 -11.07 -17.96
C ARG A 226 7.17 -12.18 -17.96
N THR A 227 6.76 -13.44 -18.08
CA THR A 227 7.68 -14.59 -18.12
C THR A 227 7.94 -15.02 -19.56
N VAL A 228 6.88 -15.14 -20.38
CA VAL A 228 6.96 -15.71 -21.73
C VAL A 228 7.63 -14.76 -22.71
N PHE A 229 7.29 -13.46 -22.68
CA PHE A 229 7.83 -12.51 -23.66
C PHE A 229 9.34 -12.29 -23.55
N PRO A 230 9.95 -12.10 -22.35
CA PRO A 230 11.41 -12.05 -22.25
C PRO A 230 12.10 -13.33 -22.71
N ALA A 231 11.54 -14.50 -22.35
CA ALA A 231 12.11 -15.78 -22.74
C ALA A 231 12.12 -15.95 -24.26
N MET A 232 11.02 -15.58 -24.94
CA MET A 232 10.93 -15.61 -26.39
C MET A 232 11.86 -14.59 -27.05
N ALA A 233 11.98 -13.38 -26.49
CA ALA A 233 12.91 -12.37 -27.00
C ALA A 233 14.37 -12.87 -26.99
N LEU A 234 14.79 -13.50 -25.89
CA LEU A 234 16.13 -14.10 -25.77
C LEU A 234 16.33 -15.23 -26.78
N LEU A 235 15.36 -16.15 -26.89
CA LEU A 235 15.42 -17.28 -27.81
C LEU A 235 15.65 -16.80 -29.26
N PHE A 236 14.91 -15.79 -29.71
CA PHE A 236 15.05 -15.23 -31.06
C PHE A 236 16.28 -14.34 -31.24
N ALA A 237 16.96 -13.92 -30.18
CA ALA A 237 18.22 -13.20 -30.25
C ALA A 237 19.45 -14.12 -30.44
N ILE A 238 19.33 -15.42 -30.13
CA ILE A 238 20.44 -16.39 -30.24
C ILE A 238 20.97 -16.52 -31.68
N PRO A 239 20.15 -16.74 -32.73
CA PRO A 239 20.66 -16.90 -34.09
C PRO A 239 21.48 -15.70 -34.63
N PRO A 240 21.03 -14.44 -34.50
CA PRO A 240 21.83 -13.29 -34.94
C PRO A 240 23.09 -13.09 -34.09
N ALA A 241 23.03 -13.29 -32.77
CA ALA A 241 24.21 -13.21 -31.91
C ALA A 241 25.27 -14.26 -32.30
N GLY A 242 24.86 -15.51 -32.53
CA GLY A 242 25.73 -16.58 -32.99
C GLY A 242 26.34 -16.30 -34.37
N PHE A 243 25.58 -15.69 -35.28
CA PHE A 243 26.09 -15.30 -36.60
C PHE A 243 27.13 -14.17 -36.54
N ILE A 244 26.93 -13.17 -35.67
CA ILE A 244 27.91 -12.10 -35.43
C ILE A 244 29.19 -12.69 -34.83
N TYR A 245 29.06 -13.56 -33.82
CA TYR A 245 30.17 -14.23 -33.17
C TYR A 245 31.00 -15.05 -34.17
N ALA A 246 30.36 -15.90 -34.97
CA ALA A 246 31.04 -16.72 -36.00
C ALA A 246 31.70 -15.90 -37.12
N LYS A 247 31.22 -14.67 -37.40
CA LYS A 247 31.87 -13.76 -38.36
C LYS A 247 33.08 -13.06 -37.77
N ARG A 248 33.08 -12.76 -36.46
CA ARG A 248 34.19 -12.09 -35.79
C ARG A 248 35.45 -12.97 -35.77
N GLU A 249 35.30 -14.25 -35.45
CA GLU A 249 36.42 -15.21 -35.47
C GLU A 249 37.10 -15.35 -36.83
N LYS A 250 36.38 -15.12 -37.94
CA LYS A 250 36.95 -15.19 -39.29
C LYS A 250 37.75 -13.96 -39.72
N LYS A 251 37.63 -12.83 -39.01
CA LYS A 251 38.27 -11.56 -39.39
C LYS A 251 39.58 -11.27 -38.67
N GLU A 252 39.83 -11.89 -37.51
CA GLU A 252 40.91 -11.47 -36.60
C GLU A 252 42.18 -12.34 -36.64
N ARG A 253 42.39 -13.25 -37.61
CA ARG A 253 43.59 -14.10 -37.60
C ARG A 253 44.33 -14.18 -38.94
N GLU A 254 45.44 -13.43 -38.97
CA GLU A 254 46.69 -13.64 -39.73
C GLU A 254 46.73 -13.17 -41.20
N PRO A 255 47.77 -12.39 -41.59
CA PRO A 255 48.11 -12.16 -42.99
C PRO A 255 48.33 -13.50 -43.69
N LYS A 256 47.70 -13.69 -44.86
CA LYS A 256 47.82 -14.94 -45.65
C LYS A 256 49.26 -15.31 -46.01
N GLU A 257 50.19 -14.37 -45.93
CA GLU A 257 51.56 -14.44 -46.43
C GLU A 257 52.53 -15.11 -45.46
N LEU A 258 52.18 -15.29 -44.17
CA LEU A 258 53.05 -15.92 -43.15
C LEU A 258 52.75 -17.41 -42.90
N LYS A 259 51.85 -18.02 -43.68
CA LYS A 259 51.38 -19.40 -43.47
C LYS A 259 52.48 -20.46 -43.55
N GLY A 260 53.54 -20.24 -44.33
CA GLY A 260 54.66 -21.18 -44.48
C GLY A 260 55.60 -21.23 -43.26
N LEU A 261 55.74 -20.10 -42.57
CA LEU A 261 56.66 -19.91 -41.43
C LEU A 261 56.03 -20.25 -40.07
N LYS A 262 54.72 -20.51 -40.04
CA LYS A 262 53.93 -20.78 -38.82
C LYS A 262 54.49 -21.89 -37.94
N LYS A 263 54.96 -22.99 -38.54
CA LYS A 263 55.53 -24.14 -37.81
C LYS A 263 56.86 -23.84 -37.12
N TYR A 264 57.51 -22.73 -37.47
CA TYR A 264 58.80 -22.31 -36.93
C TYR A 264 58.69 -21.03 -36.09
N THR A 265 57.46 -20.56 -35.86
CA THR A 265 57.19 -19.37 -35.06
C THR A 265 56.86 -19.78 -33.63
N VAL A 266 57.55 -19.17 -32.66
CA VAL A 266 57.31 -19.34 -31.23
C VAL A 266 56.91 -17.99 -30.63
N GLU A 267 55.93 -17.99 -29.73
CA GLU A 267 55.58 -16.79 -28.97
C GLU A 267 56.66 -16.53 -27.91
N GLY A 268 57.13 -15.29 -27.79
CA GLY A 268 58.18 -14.93 -26.85
C GLY A 268 58.26 -13.45 -26.55
N THR A 269 59.31 -13.05 -25.84
CA THR A 269 59.63 -11.65 -25.54
C THR A 269 60.59 -11.07 -26.58
N SER A 270 60.61 -9.74 -26.71
CA SER A 270 61.55 -9.04 -27.60
C SER A 270 62.98 -9.52 -27.34
N PRO A 271 63.69 -10.04 -28.35
CA PRO A 271 65.09 -10.41 -28.20
C PRO A 271 65.98 -9.17 -28.05
N ASP A 272 67.09 -9.32 -27.33
CA ASP A 272 68.11 -8.30 -27.15
C ASP A 272 69.14 -8.36 -28.30
N GLY A 273 69.49 -7.19 -28.86
CA GLY A 273 70.49 -7.09 -29.93
C GLY A 273 70.28 -5.87 -30.85
N LYS A 274 71.16 -5.73 -31.83
CA LYS A 274 71.09 -4.68 -32.85
C LYS A 274 70.02 -5.03 -33.89
N ARG A 275 69.02 -4.17 -34.04
CA ARG A 275 67.85 -4.44 -34.89
C ARG A 275 68.08 -4.08 -36.34
N VAL A 276 67.71 -4.98 -37.24
CA VAL A 276 67.66 -4.78 -38.69
C VAL A 276 66.21 -4.99 -39.13
N GLU A 277 65.59 -3.94 -39.65
CA GLU A 277 64.20 -3.99 -40.09
C GLU A 277 64.09 -4.60 -41.49
N LEU A 278 63.27 -5.64 -41.61
CA LEU A 278 62.96 -6.33 -42.85
C LEU A 278 61.72 -5.72 -43.48
N SER A 279 61.80 -5.40 -44.77
CA SER A 279 60.73 -4.69 -45.47
C SER A 279 59.58 -5.60 -45.90
N SER A 280 59.77 -6.93 -45.94
CA SER A 280 58.73 -7.86 -46.41
C SER A 280 58.75 -9.22 -45.70
N PRO A 281 57.61 -9.95 -45.68
CA PRO A 281 57.56 -11.33 -45.19
C PRO A 281 58.51 -12.28 -45.91
N LYS A 282 58.81 -12.03 -47.20
CA LYS A 282 59.73 -12.84 -48.00
C LYS A 282 61.18 -12.66 -47.55
N ASP A 283 61.52 -11.48 -47.04
CA ASP A 283 62.85 -11.24 -46.50
C ASP A 283 63.01 -11.97 -45.16
N LEU A 284 61.94 -12.06 -44.36
CA LEU A 284 61.92 -12.89 -43.15
C LEU A 284 62.11 -14.38 -43.48
N GLU A 285 61.46 -14.88 -44.53
CA GLU A 285 61.62 -16.25 -45.00
C GLU A 285 63.06 -16.55 -45.44
N ARG A 286 63.69 -15.62 -46.19
CA ARG A 286 65.09 -15.76 -46.60
C ARG A 286 66.06 -15.74 -45.42
N VAL A 287 65.84 -14.87 -44.44
CA VAL A 287 66.66 -14.82 -43.23
C VAL A 287 66.49 -16.10 -42.41
N PHE A 288 65.26 -16.63 -42.33
CA PHE A 288 65.00 -17.91 -41.69
C PHE A 288 65.77 -19.05 -42.38
N GLU A 289 65.74 -19.13 -43.71
CA GLU A 289 66.49 -20.15 -44.47
C GLU A 289 68.02 -20.03 -44.30
N LEU A 290 68.54 -18.81 -44.08
CA LEU A 290 69.97 -18.55 -43.92
C LEU A 290 70.49 -18.83 -42.51
N VAL A 291 69.71 -18.48 -41.50
CA VAL A 291 70.12 -18.54 -40.09
C VAL A 291 69.65 -19.84 -39.41
N ASP A 292 68.59 -20.46 -39.93
CA ASP A 292 67.94 -21.68 -39.42
C ASP A 292 67.64 -21.62 -37.91
N ARG A 293 67.12 -20.47 -37.47
CA ARG A 293 66.72 -20.21 -36.08
C ARG A 293 65.22 -19.91 -35.98
N PRO A 294 64.57 -20.25 -34.86
CA PRO A 294 63.14 -20.04 -34.69
C PRO A 294 62.78 -18.55 -34.78
N ILE A 295 61.60 -18.28 -35.33
CA ILE A 295 61.04 -16.93 -35.41
C ILE A 295 60.33 -16.65 -34.11
N VAL A 296 60.74 -15.62 -33.37
CA VAL A 296 60.05 -15.15 -32.17
C VAL A 296 58.97 -14.16 -32.59
N HIS A 297 57.71 -14.48 -32.30
CA HIS A 297 56.60 -13.55 -32.44
C HIS A 297 56.32 -12.87 -31.09
N TYR A 298 56.28 -11.54 -31.11
CA TYR A 298 55.91 -10.72 -29.96
C TYR A 298 55.14 -9.49 -30.41
N ARG A 299 54.46 -8.85 -29.46
CA ARG A 299 53.66 -7.65 -29.74
C ARG A 299 54.37 -6.41 -29.24
N ASP A 300 54.63 -5.46 -30.13
CA ASP A 300 55.20 -4.13 -29.81
C ASP A 300 54.09 -3.09 -29.99
N GLY A 301 53.37 -2.79 -28.91
CA GLY A 301 52.18 -1.94 -28.92
C GLY A 301 50.99 -2.57 -29.67
N GLU A 302 50.54 -1.94 -30.76
CA GLU A 302 49.46 -2.47 -31.62
C GLU A 302 49.98 -3.33 -32.77
N THR A 303 51.30 -3.44 -32.95
CA THR A 303 51.92 -4.08 -34.12
C THR A 303 52.46 -5.48 -33.76
N ASP A 304 52.24 -6.44 -34.65
CA ASP A 304 52.78 -7.80 -34.55
C ASP A 304 54.20 -7.84 -35.12
N VAL A 305 55.18 -8.27 -34.33
CA VAL A 305 56.60 -8.30 -34.72
C VAL A 305 57.11 -9.73 -34.77
N TYR A 306 57.75 -10.09 -35.88
CA TYR A 306 58.37 -11.39 -36.11
C TYR A 306 59.89 -11.22 -36.20
N ALA A 307 60.63 -11.83 -35.28
CA ALA A 307 62.06 -11.59 -35.12
C ALA A 307 62.90 -12.88 -35.19
N ILE A 308 64.08 -12.83 -35.80
CA ILE A 308 65.07 -13.91 -35.81
C ILE A 308 66.39 -13.37 -35.26
N THR A 309 66.94 -14.03 -34.22
CA THR A 309 68.19 -13.61 -33.56
C THR A 309 69.39 -14.37 -34.13
N ASP A 310 70.31 -13.67 -34.78
CA ASP A 310 71.60 -14.17 -35.25
C ASP A 310 72.76 -13.48 -34.51
N GLY A 311 73.34 -14.16 -33.52
CA GLY A 311 74.36 -13.57 -32.65
C GLY A 311 73.87 -12.31 -31.95
N GLU A 312 74.51 -11.17 -32.22
CA GLU A 312 74.14 -9.85 -31.69
C GLU A 312 73.15 -9.07 -32.58
N THR A 313 72.70 -9.65 -33.71
CA THR A 313 71.79 -9.00 -34.66
C THR A 313 70.40 -9.63 -34.61
N VAL A 314 69.36 -8.80 -34.62
CA VAL A 314 67.95 -9.22 -34.62
C VAL A 314 67.29 -8.70 -35.89
N TYR A 315 66.83 -9.61 -36.75
CA TYR A 315 66.10 -9.25 -37.96
C TYR A 315 64.60 -9.23 -37.66
N GLU A 316 63.93 -8.09 -37.85
CA GLU A 316 62.52 -7.90 -37.47
C GLU A 316 61.66 -7.59 -38.69
N TYR A 317 60.57 -8.32 -38.86
CA TYR A 317 59.48 -7.96 -39.76
C TYR A 317 58.28 -7.50 -38.94
N ARG A 318 57.82 -6.26 -39.18
CA ARG A 318 56.65 -5.67 -38.52
C ARG A 318 55.43 -5.84 -39.40
N ALA A 319 54.46 -6.63 -38.94
CA ALA A 319 53.15 -6.78 -39.56
C ALA A 319 52.16 -5.82 -38.90
N ASN A 320 51.67 -4.87 -39.69
CA ASN A 320 50.53 -4.02 -39.31
C ASN A 320 49.21 -4.70 -39.67
#